data_AF-A0A935J2S1-F1
#
_entry.id   AF-A0A935J2S1-F1
#
_cell.length_a   1.000
_cell.length_b   1.000
_cell.length_c   1.000
_cell.angle_alpha   90.00
_cell.angle_beta   90.00
_cell.angle_gamma   90.00
#
_symmetry.space_group_name_H-M   'P 1'
#
loop_
_entity.id
_entity.type
_entity.pdbx_description
1 polymer ?
#
loop_
_entity_poly.entity_id
_entity_poly.type
_entity_poly.pdbx_seq_one_letter_code
_entity_poly.pdbx_strand_id
1 'polypeptide(L)'
;MNPGAELQYELGRAVNTLRRRSASTSDTTEKKALSRIIQRLDKQLAALDRADLLTVAKALADGIDALDDAVAAVKRGPFDGYLSALEGHFDDLSSLSAALHGLDALVPTPAADELAADSAEPKAVRPCPKARSRGKKARGMVPEKAREMEAGGALPASLKPPANATDFATLKDEYAAWYAACKVRPERKGELAYYLKRLTQGQPTYQQVGAELNIPWAFIGITHGMECGFNFKGHLHNGDPLTARTVQVPKGRPATGNPPFTWSQSARDALIYKGYHQVTDWSVPHMLHLFERYNGMGYRRRGVPTPYLWSFSNLFEKGKFVADGHFDPEAVSKQCGAALMLKAVLG
;
A
#
# COMPACT_ATOMS: atom_id res chain seq x y z
N MET A 1 -5.07 12.52 14.75
CA MET A 1 -3.86 12.24 13.93
C MET A 1 -3.28 13.56 13.46
N ASN A 2 -1.95 13.68 13.28
CA ASN A 2 -1.32 14.90 12.78
C ASN A 2 -1.13 14.74 11.26
N PRO A 3 -1.96 15.38 10.41
CA PRO A 3 -1.90 15.20 8.95
C PRO A 3 -0.53 15.57 8.35
N GLY A 4 0.19 16.50 8.98
CA GLY A 4 1.54 16.87 8.56
C GLY A 4 2.56 15.74 8.72
N ALA A 5 2.43 14.90 9.75
CA ALA A 5 3.34 13.77 9.98
C ALA A 5 3.10 12.61 9.00
N GLU A 6 1.85 12.37 8.62
CA GLU A 6 1.48 11.37 7.60
C GLU A 6 1.89 11.83 6.20
N LEU A 7 1.64 13.09 5.86
CA LEU A 7 2.12 13.68 4.62
C LEU A 7 3.65 13.62 4.52
N GLN A 8 4.36 13.98 5.58
CA GLN A 8 5.82 13.89 5.63
C GLN A 8 6.33 12.45 5.44
N TYR A 9 5.60 11.46 5.96
CA TYR A 9 5.93 10.04 5.78
C TYR A 9 5.77 9.59 4.32
N GLU A 10 4.62 9.86 3.70
CA GLU A 10 4.38 9.42 2.32
C GLU A 10 5.26 10.16 1.31
N LEU A 11 5.47 11.48 1.48
CA LEU A 11 6.43 12.23 0.66
C LEU A 11 7.86 11.68 0.83
N GLY A 12 8.24 11.27 2.03
CA GLY A 12 9.54 10.63 2.29
C GLY A 12 9.70 9.29 1.55
N ARG A 13 8.65 8.46 1.51
CA ARG A 13 8.66 7.20 0.75
C ARG A 13 8.71 7.44 -0.76
N ALA A 14 7.94 8.42 -1.26
CA ALA A 14 7.97 8.87 -2.64
C ALA A 14 9.36 9.31 -3.08
N VAL A 15 10.01 10.19 -2.31
CA VAL A 15 11.38 10.65 -2.60
C VAL A 15 12.38 9.50 -2.64
N ASN A 16 12.29 8.54 -1.72
CA ASN A 16 13.18 7.37 -1.72
C ASN A 16 12.95 6.46 -2.93
N THR A 17 11.71 6.30 -3.38
CA THR A 17 11.39 5.62 -4.64
C THR A 17 11.98 6.37 -5.84
N LEU A 18 11.84 7.70 -5.91
CA LEU A 18 12.37 8.52 -7.00
C LEU A 18 13.91 8.51 -7.05
N ARG A 19 14.59 8.59 -5.91
CA ARG A 19 16.06 8.52 -5.84
C ARG A 19 16.58 7.20 -6.37
N ARG A 20 15.92 6.10 -6.01
CA ARG A 20 16.25 4.76 -6.51
C ARG A 20 16.02 4.63 -8.02
N ARG A 21 14.90 5.17 -8.58
CA ARG A 21 14.69 5.25 -10.04
C ARG A 21 15.73 6.10 -10.74
N SER A 22 16.05 7.26 -10.18
CA SER A 22 17.04 8.18 -10.74
C SER A 22 18.44 7.58 -10.77
N ALA A 23 18.75 6.64 -9.87
CA ALA A 23 20.00 5.89 -9.87
C ALA A 23 19.99 4.73 -10.90
N SER A 24 18.82 4.15 -11.18
CA SER A 24 18.69 2.99 -12.07
C SER A 24 18.46 3.33 -13.55
N THR A 25 17.92 4.51 -13.88
CA THR A 25 17.70 4.90 -15.28
C THR A 25 18.97 5.34 -15.99
N SER A 26 19.15 4.88 -17.23
CA SER A 26 20.18 5.34 -18.16
C SER A 26 19.71 6.52 -19.05
N ASP A 27 18.42 6.86 -19.03
CA ASP A 27 17.89 8.02 -19.77
C ASP A 27 18.26 9.33 -19.05
N THR A 28 19.15 10.10 -19.69
CA THR A 28 19.61 11.39 -19.16
C THR A 28 18.50 12.46 -19.07
N THR A 29 17.46 12.36 -19.90
CA THR A 29 16.29 13.24 -19.87
C THR A 29 15.41 12.90 -18.67
N GLU A 30 15.16 11.62 -18.45
CA GLU A 30 14.42 11.12 -17.28
C GLU A 30 15.17 11.46 -15.98
N LYS A 31 16.46 11.20 -15.92
CA LYS A 31 17.30 11.51 -14.75
C LYS A 31 17.27 12.99 -14.37
N LYS A 32 17.29 13.89 -15.36
CA LYS A 32 17.13 15.34 -15.15
C LYS A 32 15.73 15.72 -14.68
N ALA A 33 14.68 15.06 -15.17
CA ALA A 33 13.31 15.27 -14.70
C ALA A 33 13.16 14.82 -13.24
N LEU A 34 13.59 13.61 -12.91
CA LEU A 34 13.55 13.04 -11.56
C LEU A 34 14.35 13.88 -10.56
N SER A 35 15.53 14.38 -10.94
CA SER A 35 16.33 15.24 -10.06
C SER A 35 15.60 16.54 -9.69
N ARG A 36 14.88 17.16 -10.64
CA ARG A 36 14.08 18.37 -10.38
C ARG A 36 12.88 18.07 -9.47
N ILE A 37 12.21 16.94 -9.70
CA ILE A 37 11.07 16.51 -8.88
C ILE A 37 11.52 16.17 -7.45
N ILE A 38 12.63 15.44 -7.29
CA ILE A 38 13.22 15.14 -5.99
C ILE A 38 13.54 16.44 -5.24
N GLN A 39 14.15 17.44 -5.89
CA GLN A 39 14.41 18.75 -5.27
C GLN A 39 13.12 19.48 -4.86
N ARG A 40 12.05 19.41 -5.69
CA ARG A 40 10.74 19.99 -5.36
C ARG A 40 10.18 19.33 -4.10
N LEU A 41 10.18 18.00 -4.03
CA LEU A 41 9.66 17.23 -2.90
C LEU A 41 10.51 17.38 -1.62
N ASP A 42 11.83 17.40 -1.72
CA ASP A 42 12.73 17.66 -0.59
C ASP A 42 12.48 19.07 0.00
N LYS A 43 12.18 20.06 -0.84
CA LYS A 43 11.79 21.41 -0.37
C LYS A 43 10.46 21.40 0.38
N GLN A 44 9.47 20.63 -0.09
CA GLN A 44 8.19 20.47 0.60
C GLN A 44 8.37 19.75 1.94
N LEU A 45 9.16 18.67 1.97
CA LEU A 45 9.51 17.95 3.21
C LEU A 45 10.18 18.86 4.24
N ALA A 46 11.06 19.77 3.81
CA ALA A 46 11.71 20.75 4.69
C ALA A 46 10.72 21.82 5.20
N ALA A 47 9.73 22.19 4.39
CA ALA A 47 8.69 23.15 4.78
C ALA A 47 7.67 22.57 5.77
N LEU A 48 7.55 21.23 5.85
CA LEU A 48 6.63 20.54 6.74
C LEU A 48 7.13 20.40 8.20
N ASP A 49 8.41 20.71 8.47
CA ASP A 49 8.94 20.71 9.84
C ASP A 49 8.42 21.95 10.59
N ARG A 50 7.30 21.76 11.32
CA ARG A 50 6.52 22.78 12.08
C ARG A 50 5.51 23.62 11.26
N ALA A 51 4.97 23.06 10.19
CA ALA A 51 3.96 23.68 9.32
C ALA A 51 2.57 23.82 9.97
N ASP A 52 1.87 24.92 9.65
CA ASP A 52 0.43 25.07 9.91
C ASP A 52 -0.42 24.25 8.91
N LEU A 53 -1.73 24.13 9.18
CA LEU A 53 -2.63 23.27 8.39
C LEU A 53 -2.75 23.71 6.92
N LEU A 54 -2.64 25.02 6.66
CA LEU A 54 -2.62 25.58 5.31
C LEU A 54 -1.35 25.19 4.54
N THR A 55 -0.21 25.20 5.23
CA THR A 55 1.08 24.75 4.69
C THR A 55 1.06 23.24 4.41
N VAL A 56 0.42 22.45 5.27
CA VAL A 56 0.20 21.00 5.05
C VAL A 56 -0.69 20.76 3.82
N ALA A 57 -1.81 21.47 3.69
CA ALA A 57 -2.71 21.35 2.54
C ALA A 57 -2.02 21.71 1.22
N LYS A 58 -1.24 22.80 1.22
CA LYS A 58 -0.47 23.24 0.05
C LYS A 58 0.61 22.25 -0.33
N ALA A 59 1.37 21.75 0.66
CA ALA A 59 2.42 20.76 0.43
C ALA A 59 1.85 19.43 -0.08
N LEU A 60 0.63 19.06 0.34
CA LEU A 60 -0.07 17.89 -0.16
C LEU A 60 -0.46 18.04 -1.63
N ALA A 61 -1.09 19.15 -2.01
CA ALA A 61 -1.41 19.43 -3.42
C ALA A 61 -0.15 19.48 -4.29
N ASP A 62 0.89 20.20 -3.83
CA ASP A 62 2.18 20.26 -4.51
C ASP A 62 2.86 18.88 -4.64
N GLY A 63 2.67 18.01 -3.65
CA GLY A 63 3.19 16.65 -3.63
C GLY A 63 2.49 15.73 -4.63
N ILE A 64 1.16 15.84 -4.73
CA ILE A 64 0.34 15.13 -5.72
C ILE A 64 0.75 15.54 -7.13
N ASP A 65 0.86 16.85 -7.40
CA ASP A 65 1.32 17.37 -8.69
C ASP A 65 2.73 16.88 -9.06
N ALA A 66 3.65 16.89 -8.08
CA ALA A 66 5.02 16.44 -8.28
C ALA A 66 5.11 14.92 -8.54
N LEU A 67 4.21 14.13 -7.95
CA LEU A 67 4.11 12.70 -8.24
C LEU A 67 3.48 12.42 -9.60
N ASP A 68 2.49 13.19 -10.04
CA ASP A 68 1.94 13.07 -11.40
C ASP A 68 3.00 13.44 -12.45
N ASP A 69 3.77 14.51 -12.22
CA ASP A 69 4.95 14.87 -13.02
C ASP A 69 5.98 13.72 -13.07
N ALA A 70 6.19 13.01 -11.95
CA ALA A 70 7.08 11.86 -11.90
C ALA A 70 6.55 10.67 -12.68
N VAL A 71 5.27 10.35 -12.53
CA VAL A 71 4.59 9.32 -13.30
C VAL A 71 4.66 9.65 -14.79
N ALA A 72 4.48 10.91 -15.19
CA ALA A 72 4.64 11.36 -16.57
C ALA A 72 6.09 11.29 -17.07
N ALA A 73 7.08 11.58 -16.22
CA ALA A 73 8.50 11.49 -16.56
C ALA A 73 8.98 10.04 -16.74
N VAL A 74 8.50 9.13 -15.87
CA VAL A 74 8.83 7.69 -15.88
C VAL A 74 8.06 6.94 -16.98
N LYS A 75 7.06 7.57 -17.61
CA LYS A 75 6.29 6.99 -18.73
C LYS A 75 7.06 6.89 -20.06
N ARG A 76 8.37 7.17 -20.08
CA ARG A 76 9.26 6.90 -21.21
C ARG A 76 10.08 5.67 -20.86
N GLY A 77 9.75 4.56 -21.51
CA GLY A 77 10.16 3.23 -21.07
C GLY A 77 11.67 3.01 -20.89
N PRO A 78 12.07 1.91 -20.25
CA PRO A 78 11.20 0.80 -19.82
C PRO A 78 10.44 1.13 -18.53
N PHE A 79 9.15 0.80 -18.51
CA PHE A 79 8.30 0.90 -17.32
C PHE A 79 8.76 -0.16 -16.31
N ASP A 80 9.36 0.28 -15.22
CA ASP A 80 9.83 -0.55 -14.12
C ASP A 80 9.02 -0.26 -12.84
N GLY A 81 9.28 -0.97 -11.74
CA GLY A 81 8.41 -0.83 -10.58
C GLY A 81 8.55 0.40 -9.73
N TYR A 82 9.39 1.33 -10.13
CA TYR A 82 9.29 2.67 -9.60
C TYR A 82 7.98 3.32 -10.04
N LEU A 83 7.45 3.04 -11.24
CA LEU A 83 6.14 3.54 -11.66
C LEU A 83 5.02 3.05 -10.74
N SER A 84 4.97 1.75 -10.44
CA SER A 84 3.95 1.19 -9.54
C SER A 84 4.09 1.68 -8.10
N ALA A 85 5.32 1.91 -7.63
CA ALA A 85 5.54 2.50 -6.32
C ALA A 85 5.12 3.97 -6.28
N LEU A 86 5.33 4.72 -7.37
CA LEU A 86 4.87 6.11 -7.50
C LEU A 86 3.35 6.21 -7.56
N GLU A 87 2.68 5.31 -8.28
CA GLU A 87 1.22 5.20 -8.28
C GLU A 87 0.67 4.86 -6.89
N GLY A 88 1.32 3.95 -6.14
CA GLY A 88 0.93 3.66 -4.76
C GLY A 88 1.08 4.86 -3.82
N HIS A 89 2.17 5.63 -3.95
CA HIS A 89 2.34 6.86 -3.18
C HIS A 89 1.30 7.92 -3.57
N PHE A 90 0.89 7.97 -4.84
CA PHE A 90 -0.18 8.86 -5.31
C PHE A 90 -1.54 8.52 -4.69
N ASP A 91 -1.87 7.23 -4.58
CA ASP A 91 -3.10 6.76 -3.93
C ASP A 91 -3.10 7.06 -2.43
N ASP A 92 -1.96 6.86 -1.76
CA ASP A 92 -1.76 7.18 -0.34
C ASP A 92 -1.92 8.70 -0.08
N LEU A 93 -1.33 9.56 -0.92
CA LEU A 93 -1.53 11.03 -0.83
C LEU A 93 -2.96 11.46 -1.15
N SER A 94 -3.61 10.84 -2.14
CA SER A 94 -5.00 11.15 -2.48
C SER A 94 -5.96 10.80 -1.33
N SER A 95 -5.67 9.72 -0.62
CA SER A 95 -6.39 9.31 0.59
C SER A 95 -6.18 10.30 1.75
N LEU A 96 -4.95 10.80 1.93
CA LEU A 96 -4.65 11.85 2.90
C LEU A 96 -5.34 13.18 2.56
N SER A 97 -5.47 13.49 1.27
CA SER A 97 -6.20 14.68 0.78
C SER A 97 -7.69 14.59 1.11
N ALA A 98 -8.31 13.45 0.85
CA ALA A 98 -9.70 13.20 1.23
C ALA A 98 -9.91 13.31 2.76
N ALA A 99 -8.98 12.80 3.56
CA ALA A 99 -9.04 12.91 5.02
C ALA A 99 -8.91 14.37 5.51
N LEU A 100 -8.03 15.17 4.89
CA LEU A 100 -7.85 16.59 5.22
C LEU A 100 -9.08 17.42 4.84
N HIS A 101 -9.70 17.16 3.69
CA HIS A 101 -10.97 17.78 3.30
C HIS A 101 -12.14 17.34 4.20
N GLY A 102 -12.11 16.12 4.74
CA GLY A 102 -13.06 15.65 5.74
C GLY A 102 -12.94 16.36 7.10
N LEU A 103 -11.76 16.90 7.43
CA LEU A 103 -11.54 17.72 8.63
C LEU A 103 -12.02 19.18 8.44
N ASP A 104 -12.11 19.66 7.20
CA ASP A 104 -12.64 20.98 6.83
C ASP A 104 -14.19 21.01 6.76
N ALA A 105 -14.83 19.83 6.77
CA ALA A 105 -16.28 19.67 6.68
C ALA A 105 -17.05 19.94 8.00
N LEU A 106 -16.47 20.66 8.96
CA LEU A 106 -17.12 21.05 10.21
C LEU A 106 -17.12 22.57 10.43
N VAL A 107 -18.00 23.25 9.70
CA VAL A 107 -18.97 24.19 10.29
C VAL A 107 -20.27 24.13 9.48
N PRO A 108 -21.34 23.51 9.99
CA PRO A 108 -22.68 23.86 9.52
C PRO A 108 -23.00 25.24 10.13
N THR A 109 -23.05 26.27 9.29
CA THR A 109 -23.68 27.54 9.65
C THR A 109 -25.11 27.24 10.12
N PRO A 110 -25.53 27.67 11.32
CA PRO A 110 -26.91 27.48 11.73
C PRO A 110 -27.80 28.32 10.82
N ALA A 111 -28.76 27.65 10.17
CA ALA A 111 -29.81 28.30 9.41
C ALA A 111 -30.87 28.89 10.35
N ALA A 112 -31.16 30.18 10.20
CA ALA A 112 -32.50 30.69 9.92
C ALA A 112 -32.49 32.24 9.82
N ASP A 113 -32.97 32.71 8.66
CA ASP A 113 -33.79 33.89 8.40
C ASP A 113 -33.45 35.25 9.07
N GLU A 114 -33.10 36.24 8.24
CA GLU A 114 -34.05 37.29 7.84
C GLU A 114 -33.43 38.33 6.87
N LEU A 115 -34.18 38.56 5.77
CA LEU A 115 -34.37 39.81 4.99
C LEU A 115 -34.13 39.70 3.48
N ALA A 116 -35.20 40.07 2.77
CA ALA A 116 -35.50 39.84 1.36
C ALA A 116 -35.14 41.02 0.44
N ALA A 117 -35.29 40.74 -0.87
CA ALA A 117 -35.30 41.61 -2.06
C ALA A 117 -33.92 42.13 -2.54
N ASP A 118 -33.60 42.22 -3.83
CA ASP A 118 -34.43 42.43 -5.02
C ASP A 118 -33.77 41.81 -6.28
N SER A 119 -34.63 41.61 -7.27
CA SER A 119 -34.56 41.02 -8.61
C SER A 119 -33.38 41.30 -9.57
N ALA A 120 -33.08 40.32 -10.44
CA ALA A 120 -33.05 40.44 -11.93
C ALA A 120 -32.39 39.22 -12.63
N GLU A 121 -33.14 38.52 -13.49
CA GLU A 121 -32.65 37.74 -14.64
C GLU A 121 -32.72 38.61 -15.94
N PRO A 122 -32.30 38.21 -17.17
CA PRO A 122 -31.72 36.92 -17.67
C PRO A 122 -30.55 37.06 -18.69
N LYS A 123 -29.94 35.92 -19.12
CA LYS A 123 -29.88 35.40 -20.53
C LYS A 123 -28.64 34.54 -20.86
N ALA A 124 -28.89 33.48 -21.63
CA ALA A 124 -27.94 32.50 -22.17
C ALA A 124 -27.34 32.89 -23.54
N VAL A 125 -26.07 32.56 -23.83
CA VAL A 125 -25.53 32.31 -25.20
C VAL A 125 -24.32 31.34 -25.17
N ARG A 126 -24.20 30.58 -26.28
CA ARG A 126 -23.39 29.41 -26.72
C ARG A 126 -21.85 29.61 -26.95
N PRO A 127 -21.09 28.55 -27.36
CA PRO A 127 -19.67 28.35 -27.02
C PRO A 127 -18.62 28.52 -28.16
N CYS A 128 -17.34 28.55 -27.71
CA CYS A 128 -16.04 28.29 -28.37
C CYS A 128 -15.58 29.14 -29.58
N PRO A 129 -14.24 29.35 -29.69
CA PRO A 129 -13.59 28.94 -30.94
C PRO A 129 -12.29 28.12 -30.77
N LYS A 130 -12.05 27.31 -31.80
CA LYS A 130 -10.92 26.41 -32.04
C LYS A 130 -9.69 27.18 -32.53
N ALA A 131 -8.49 26.63 -32.30
CA ALA A 131 -7.32 26.86 -33.15
C ALA A 131 -6.81 25.54 -33.78
N ARG A 132 -6.89 25.50 -35.12
CA ARG A 132 -6.25 24.58 -36.09
C ARG A 132 -4.72 24.83 -36.12
N SER A 133 -3.80 24.05 -36.70
CA SER A 133 -3.68 22.70 -37.28
C SER A 133 -2.26 22.60 -37.88
N ARG A 134 -1.65 21.41 -37.92
CA ARG A 134 -0.67 20.88 -38.93
C ARG A 134 0.02 19.69 -38.25
N GLY A 135 -0.14 18.42 -38.59
CA GLY A 135 -0.39 17.77 -39.87
C GLY A 135 0.90 17.12 -40.36
N LYS A 136 1.18 15.86 -40.00
CA LYS A 136 2.01 14.93 -40.80
C LYS A 136 1.67 13.46 -40.48
N LYS A 137 1.73 12.66 -41.55
CA LYS A 137 1.02 11.42 -41.85
C LYS A 137 1.40 10.18 -41.01
N ALA A 138 0.35 9.40 -40.75
CA ALA A 138 0.20 7.95 -40.62
C ALA A 138 1.40 7.02 -40.93
N ARG A 139 1.58 6.02 -40.05
CA ARG A 139 1.86 4.63 -40.48
C ARG A 139 1.52 3.63 -39.35
N GLY A 140 0.69 2.64 -39.68
CA GLY A 140 0.66 1.33 -39.00
C GLY A 140 -0.42 1.12 -37.95
N MET A 141 -1.63 0.79 -38.41
CA MET A 141 -2.62 0.03 -37.64
C MET A 141 -2.20 -1.46 -37.66
N VAL A 142 -2.04 -2.09 -36.50
CA VAL A 142 -1.97 -3.56 -36.33
C VAL A 142 -2.70 -3.91 -35.02
N PRO A 143 -3.50 -5.00 -34.97
CA PRO A 143 -4.76 -5.02 -34.24
C PRO A 143 -4.67 -5.56 -32.81
N GLU A 144 -5.72 -5.21 -32.07
CA GLU A 144 -6.25 -5.89 -30.90
C GLU A 144 -6.48 -7.38 -31.18
N LYS A 145 -5.66 -8.26 -30.57
CA LYS A 145 -6.01 -9.66 -30.32
C LYS A 145 -5.08 -10.30 -29.28
N ALA A 146 -5.72 -10.84 -28.25
CA ALA A 146 -5.36 -12.02 -27.47
C ALA A 146 -3.91 -12.16 -26.96
N ARG A 147 -3.74 -11.92 -25.66
CA ARG A 147 -2.90 -12.77 -24.81
C ARG A 147 -3.62 -13.06 -23.50
N GLU A 148 -4.56 -14.01 -23.58
CA GLU A 148 -4.67 -15.01 -22.53
C GLU A 148 -3.30 -15.71 -22.49
N MET A 149 -2.48 -15.37 -21.50
CA MET A 149 -1.34 -16.19 -21.14
C MET A 149 -1.70 -16.87 -19.83
N GLU A 150 -2.00 -18.16 -19.92
CA GLU A 150 -2.12 -19.05 -18.76
C GLU A 150 -0.84 -18.97 -17.94
N ALA A 151 -0.92 -18.29 -16.80
CA ALA A 151 0.06 -18.35 -15.73
C ALA A 151 -0.67 -18.81 -14.47
N GLY A 152 -0.49 -20.09 -14.14
CA GLY A 152 -0.98 -20.68 -12.89
C GLY A 152 -1.63 -22.04 -13.13
N GLY A 153 -1.22 -23.06 -12.39
CA GLY A 153 -1.99 -24.30 -12.29
C GLY A 153 -3.46 -23.98 -12.06
N ALA A 154 -4.33 -24.74 -12.74
CA ALA A 154 -5.76 -24.45 -12.81
C ALA A 154 -6.32 -24.17 -11.41
N LEU A 155 -6.82 -22.95 -11.21
CA LEU A 155 -7.63 -22.64 -10.03
C LEU A 155 -8.73 -23.70 -9.92
N PRO A 156 -9.14 -24.08 -8.70
CA PRO A 156 -10.34 -24.90 -8.54
C PRO A 156 -11.46 -24.30 -9.40
N ALA A 157 -12.14 -25.13 -10.20
CA ALA A 157 -13.08 -24.66 -11.24
C ALA A 157 -14.20 -23.75 -10.72
N SER A 158 -14.42 -23.70 -9.40
CA SER A 158 -15.39 -22.84 -8.72
C SER A 158 -14.89 -21.43 -8.38
N LEU A 159 -13.59 -21.14 -8.45
CA LEU A 159 -13.04 -19.83 -8.09
C LEU A 159 -12.84 -18.94 -9.32
N LYS A 160 -13.34 -17.71 -9.22
CA LYS A 160 -13.04 -16.66 -10.19
C LYS A 160 -11.61 -16.14 -9.98
N PRO A 161 -10.92 -15.70 -11.04
CA PRO A 161 -9.65 -14.98 -10.90
C PRO A 161 -9.79 -13.76 -9.98
N PRO A 162 -8.71 -13.34 -9.30
CA PRO A 162 -8.75 -12.16 -8.44
C PRO A 162 -9.22 -10.91 -9.18
N ALA A 163 -10.17 -10.19 -8.59
CA ALA A 163 -10.69 -8.95 -9.15
C ALA A 163 -9.62 -7.85 -9.16
N ASN A 164 -9.64 -7.01 -10.20
CA ASN A 164 -8.85 -5.79 -10.25
C ASN A 164 -9.53 -4.68 -9.43
N ALA A 165 -9.52 -4.84 -8.11
CA ALA A 165 -10.04 -3.90 -7.13
C ALA A 165 -9.12 -3.86 -5.91
N THR A 166 -9.24 -2.81 -5.10
CA THR A 166 -8.43 -2.63 -3.88
C THR A 166 -9.27 -2.35 -2.63
N ASP A 167 -10.54 -1.98 -2.80
CA ASP A 167 -11.45 -1.73 -1.69
C ASP A 167 -11.97 -3.03 -1.07
N PHE A 168 -12.16 -3.02 0.25
CA PHE A 168 -12.59 -4.23 0.95
C PHE A 168 -14.02 -4.65 0.58
N ALA A 169 -14.92 -3.70 0.33
CA ALA A 169 -16.33 -4.00 0.05
C ALA A 169 -16.49 -4.89 -1.18
N THR A 170 -15.76 -4.59 -2.26
CA THR A 170 -15.75 -5.39 -3.49
C THR A 170 -15.06 -6.74 -3.30
N LEU A 171 -14.00 -6.78 -2.48
CA LEU A 171 -13.16 -7.97 -2.34
C LEU A 171 -13.63 -8.97 -1.27
N LYS A 172 -14.56 -8.58 -0.39
CA LYS A 172 -14.98 -9.35 0.79
C LYS A 172 -15.39 -10.79 0.45
N ASP A 173 -16.31 -10.95 -0.49
CA ASP A 173 -16.85 -12.27 -0.85
C ASP A 173 -15.80 -13.13 -1.58
N GLU A 174 -14.92 -12.49 -2.36
CA GLU A 174 -13.81 -13.16 -3.00
C GLU A 174 -12.83 -13.72 -1.96
N TYR A 175 -12.39 -12.90 -1.00
CA TYR A 175 -11.53 -13.36 0.08
C TYR A 175 -12.15 -14.52 0.87
N ALA A 176 -13.44 -14.45 1.17
CA ALA A 176 -14.16 -15.53 1.85
C ALA A 176 -14.14 -16.83 1.03
N ALA A 177 -14.46 -16.77 -0.26
CA ALA A 177 -14.47 -17.92 -1.15
C ALA A 177 -13.08 -18.54 -1.32
N TRP A 178 -12.07 -17.72 -1.55
CA TRP A 178 -10.67 -18.16 -1.68
C TRP A 178 -10.16 -18.78 -0.37
N TYR A 179 -10.45 -18.17 0.78
CA TYR A 179 -10.07 -18.73 2.08
C TYR A 179 -10.73 -20.08 2.35
N ALA A 180 -12.01 -20.23 2.01
CA ALA A 180 -12.72 -21.50 2.14
C ALA A 180 -12.07 -22.61 1.30
N ALA A 181 -11.68 -22.30 0.06
CA ALA A 181 -11.04 -23.21 -0.87
C ALA A 181 -9.55 -23.48 -0.60
N CYS A 182 -8.90 -22.64 0.22
CA CYS A 182 -7.47 -22.71 0.52
C CYS A 182 -7.12 -23.97 1.32
N LYS A 183 -6.25 -24.81 0.76
CA LYS A 183 -5.73 -26.04 1.33
C LYS A 183 -4.22 -26.10 1.15
N VAL A 184 -3.51 -26.52 2.19
CA VAL A 184 -2.05 -26.73 2.11
C VAL A 184 -1.74 -27.84 1.12
N ARG A 185 -0.73 -27.64 0.26
CA ARG A 185 -0.23 -28.71 -0.61
C ARG A 185 0.45 -29.80 0.24
N PRO A 186 0.25 -31.10 -0.02
CA PRO A 186 0.81 -32.18 0.81
C PRO A 186 2.31 -32.06 1.05
N GLU A 187 3.07 -31.69 0.02
CA GLU A 187 4.52 -31.52 0.04
C GLU A 187 5.00 -30.29 0.84
N ARG A 188 4.10 -29.36 1.19
CA ARG A 188 4.41 -28.14 1.97
C ARG A 188 3.96 -28.20 3.43
N LYS A 189 3.44 -29.35 3.89
CA LYS A 189 2.95 -29.53 5.27
C LYS A 189 4.07 -29.33 6.31
N GLY A 190 5.30 -29.75 6.00
CA GLY A 190 6.45 -29.60 6.89
C GLY A 190 6.81 -28.13 7.09
N GLU A 191 6.84 -27.34 6.01
CA GLU A 191 7.07 -25.90 6.08
C GLU A 191 5.96 -25.20 6.84
N LEU A 192 4.68 -25.50 6.57
CA LEU A 192 3.57 -24.93 7.34
C LEU A 192 3.71 -25.24 8.85
N ALA A 193 4.06 -26.48 9.21
CA ALA A 193 4.30 -26.85 10.61
C ALA A 193 5.45 -26.06 11.26
N TYR A 194 6.51 -25.72 10.51
CA TYR A 194 7.56 -24.83 10.98
C TYR A 194 7.03 -23.42 11.30
N TYR A 195 6.24 -22.82 10.40
CA TYR A 195 5.64 -21.50 10.65
C TYR A 195 4.69 -21.52 11.84
N LEU A 196 3.83 -22.53 11.94
CA LEU A 196 2.90 -22.68 13.06
C LEU A 196 3.62 -22.85 14.40
N LYS A 197 4.69 -23.67 14.44
CA LYS A 197 5.50 -23.82 15.65
C LYS A 197 6.07 -22.47 16.11
N ARG A 198 6.61 -21.66 15.20
CA ARG A 198 7.16 -20.33 15.50
C ARG A 198 6.08 -19.35 15.93
N LEU A 199 4.92 -19.38 15.27
CA LEU A 199 3.75 -18.58 15.59
C LEU A 199 3.23 -18.88 17.00
N THR A 200 3.02 -20.16 17.33
CA THR A 200 2.55 -20.61 18.65
C THR A 200 3.58 -20.33 19.75
N GLN A 201 4.88 -20.46 19.49
CA GLN A 201 5.93 -20.08 20.44
C GLN A 201 5.85 -18.60 20.85
N GLY A 202 5.47 -17.72 19.92
CA GLY A 202 5.30 -16.29 20.17
C GLY A 202 3.92 -15.90 20.71
N GLN A 203 2.97 -16.83 20.75
CA GLN A 203 1.56 -16.55 21.05
C GLN A 203 1.34 -15.76 22.36
N PRO A 204 1.97 -16.10 23.49
CA PRO A 204 1.76 -15.34 24.74
C PRO A 204 2.11 -13.85 24.58
N THR A 205 3.20 -13.54 23.88
CA THR A 205 3.64 -12.17 23.60
C THR A 205 2.67 -11.45 22.67
N TYR A 206 2.18 -12.12 21.63
CA TYR A 206 1.20 -11.54 20.70
C TYR A 206 -0.15 -11.29 21.38
N GLN A 207 -0.59 -12.19 22.27
CA GLN A 207 -1.82 -12.03 23.03
C GLN A 207 -1.74 -10.84 23.98
N GLN A 208 -0.60 -10.63 24.65
CA GLN A 208 -0.39 -9.46 25.49
C GLN A 208 -0.56 -8.15 24.69
N VAL A 209 0.15 -8.03 23.56
CA VAL A 209 0.07 -6.83 22.71
C VAL A 209 -1.33 -6.67 22.10
N GLY A 210 -1.93 -7.78 21.67
CA GLY A 210 -3.26 -7.79 21.07
C GLY A 210 -4.37 -7.38 22.04
N ALA A 211 -4.29 -7.81 23.30
CA ALA A 211 -5.24 -7.41 24.33
C ALA A 211 -5.21 -5.90 24.60
N GLU A 212 -4.03 -5.27 24.57
CA GLU A 212 -3.88 -3.83 24.78
C GLU A 212 -4.44 -2.99 23.61
N LEU A 213 -4.39 -3.51 22.39
CA LEU A 213 -4.75 -2.77 21.16
C LEU A 213 -6.06 -3.24 20.51
N ASN A 214 -6.73 -4.23 21.09
CA ASN A 214 -7.88 -4.92 20.50
C ASN A 214 -7.58 -5.51 19.11
N ILE A 215 -6.42 -6.17 18.97
CA ILE A 215 -5.97 -6.80 17.73
C ILE A 215 -5.85 -8.32 17.96
N PRO A 216 -6.40 -9.18 17.08
CA PRO A 216 -6.23 -10.62 17.18
C PRO A 216 -4.74 -10.98 17.18
N TRP A 217 -4.33 -11.76 18.18
CA TRP A 217 -2.94 -12.20 18.32
C TRP A 217 -2.42 -12.91 17.06
N ALA A 218 -3.29 -13.64 16.36
CA ALA A 218 -2.96 -14.34 15.13
C ALA A 218 -2.55 -13.36 14.02
N PHE A 219 -3.23 -12.21 13.91
CA PHE A 219 -2.87 -11.15 12.96
C PHE A 219 -1.46 -10.63 13.24
N ILE A 220 -1.19 -10.25 14.49
CA ILE A 220 0.12 -9.75 14.93
C ILE A 220 1.22 -10.78 14.66
N GLY A 221 0.99 -12.03 15.05
CA GLY A 221 1.98 -13.09 14.91
C GLY A 221 2.28 -13.42 13.45
N ILE A 222 1.28 -13.44 12.59
CA ILE A 222 1.46 -13.67 11.14
C ILE A 222 2.23 -12.50 10.52
N THR A 223 1.87 -11.24 10.81
CA THR A 223 2.66 -10.08 10.36
C THR A 223 4.10 -10.16 10.84
N HIS A 224 4.35 -10.51 12.10
CA HIS A 224 5.71 -10.67 12.61
C HIS A 224 6.50 -11.78 11.88
N GLY A 225 5.84 -12.89 11.55
CA GLY A 225 6.41 -13.96 10.73
C GLY A 225 6.74 -13.52 9.31
N MET A 226 5.84 -12.75 8.69
CA MET A 226 5.97 -12.32 7.30
C MET A 226 7.04 -11.24 7.10
N GLU A 227 7.14 -10.31 8.05
CA GLU A 227 7.99 -9.11 7.91
C GLU A 227 9.35 -9.25 8.57
N CYS A 228 9.46 -10.10 9.60
CA CYS A 228 10.69 -10.20 10.40
C CYS A 228 11.09 -11.65 10.73
N GLY A 229 10.47 -12.66 10.10
CA GLY A 229 10.83 -14.07 10.31
C GLY A 229 10.70 -14.55 11.77
N PHE A 230 9.78 -13.95 12.53
CA PHE A 230 9.62 -14.18 13.97
C PHE A 230 10.84 -13.80 14.83
N ASN A 231 11.61 -12.79 14.42
CA ASN A 231 12.76 -12.31 15.18
C ASN A 231 12.36 -11.37 16.32
N PHE A 232 12.20 -11.91 17.54
CA PHE A 232 11.92 -11.13 18.75
C PHE A 232 13.06 -10.20 19.21
N LYS A 233 14.21 -10.18 18.53
CA LYS A 233 15.32 -9.25 18.81
C LYS A 233 15.31 -8.01 17.90
N GLY A 234 14.40 -7.95 16.93
CA GLY A 234 14.25 -6.84 16.00
C GLY A 234 12.96 -6.06 16.22
N HIS A 235 12.93 -4.82 15.75
CA HIS A 235 11.73 -4.00 15.71
C HIS A 235 10.72 -4.58 14.72
N LEU A 236 9.42 -4.66 15.10
CA LEU A 236 8.37 -5.10 14.19
C LEU A 236 8.21 -4.17 12.97
N HIS A 237 8.66 -2.93 13.07
CA HIS A 237 8.66 -1.95 11.98
C HIS A 237 9.41 -2.43 10.74
N ASN A 238 10.64 -2.91 10.91
CA ASN A 238 11.58 -3.12 9.81
C ASN A 238 12.74 -4.09 10.14
N GLY A 239 12.73 -4.71 11.33
CA GLY A 239 13.73 -5.66 11.76
C GLY A 239 15.01 -5.08 12.39
N ASP A 240 15.16 -3.76 12.50
CA ASP A 240 16.33 -3.15 13.17
C ASP A 240 16.49 -3.65 14.62
N PRO A 241 17.72 -3.71 15.18
CA PRO A 241 17.92 -4.19 16.55
C PRO A 241 17.20 -3.35 17.60
N LEU A 242 16.57 -4.01 18.59
CA LEU A 242 15.86 -3.35 19.69
C LEU A 242 16.76 -2.53 20.64
N THR A 243 18.09 -2.58 20.47
CA THR A 243 19.08 -1.88 21.30
C THR A 243 19.17 -0.38 21.01
N ALA A 244 18.53 0.09 19.95
CA ALA A 244 18.46 1.50 19.56
C ALA A 244 17.07 1.80 19.00
N ARG A 245 16.85 3.02 18.50
CA ARG A 245 15.69 3.30 17.65
C ARG A 245 15.99 2.84 16.22
N THR A 246 14.94 2.63 15.44
CA THR A 246 15.07 2.30 14.02
C THR A 246 15.89 3.36 13.27
N VAL A 247 16.86 2.90 12.49
CA VAL A 247 17.64 3.70 11.54
C VAL A 247 17.05 3.57 10.15
N GLN A 248 16.50 2.39 9.83
CA GLN A 248 15.71 2.15 8.64
C GLN A 248 14.32 2.76 8.78
N VAL A 249 13.64 2.97 7.65
CA VAL A 249 12.30 3.56 7.62
C VAL A 249 11.29 2.56 8.20
N PRO A 250 10.31 3.00 9.03
CA PRO A 250 10.17 4.34 9.60
C PRO A 250 11.27 4.62 10.63
N LYS A 251 12.00 5.73 10.47
CA LYS A 251 13.15 6.09 11.32
C LYS A 251 12.70 6.60 12.68
N GLY A 252 13.55 6.42 13.69
CA GLY A 252 13.35 7.00 15.03
C GLY A 252 12.25 6.32 15.84
N ARG A 253 11.92 5.06 15.54
CA ARG A 253 10.87 4.28 16.22
C ARG A 253 11.46 3.29 17.24
N PRO A 254 10.75 2.97 18.35
CA PRO A 254 9.55 3.63 18.89
C PRO A 254 9.74 5.12 19.09
N ALA A 255 8.68 5.92 19.03
CA ALA A 255 8.80 7.37 19.21
C ALA A 255 9.00 7.78 20.68
N THR A 256 8.45 7.00 21.61
CA THR A 256 8.52 7.25 23.06
C THR A 256 9.30 6.16 23.79
N GLY A 257 9.73 6.45 25.02
CA GLY A 257 10.58 5.55 25.83
C GLY A 257 12.07 5.64 25.47
N ASN A 258 12.89 4.81 26.14
CA ASN A 258 14.34 4.73 25.95
C ASN A 258 14.77 3.29 25.61
N PRO A 259 15.75 3.11 24.70
CA PRO A 259 16.31 1.78 24.43
C PRO A 259 17.17 1.26 25.60
N PRO A 260 17.42 -0.06 25.69
CA PRO A 260 16.90 -1.09 24.80
C PRO A 260 15.39 -1.30 24.99
N PHE A 261 14.68 -1.48 23.88
CA PHE A 261 13.24 -1.73 23.88
C PHE A 261 12.95 -3.22 24.04
N THR A 262 11.83 -3.55 24.68
CA THR A 262 11.23 -4.87 24.55
C THR A 262 10.55 -5.00 23.18
N TRP A 263 10.40 -6.23 22.70
CA TRP A 263 9.67 -6.48 21.46
C TRP A 263 8.23 -5.95 21.55
N SER A 264 7.54 -6.15 22.69
CA SER A 264 6.16 -5.66 22.88
C SER A 264 6.05 -4.14 22.82
N GLN A 265 7.02 -3.39 23.35
CA GLN A 265 7.05 -1.93 23.20
C GLN A 265 7.18 -1.51 21.73
N SER A 266 8.07 -2.18 20.99
CA SER A 266 8.26 -1.95 19.56
C SER A 266 7.03 -2.32 18.72
N ALA A 267 6.44 -3.48 19.00
CA ALA A 267 5.26 -3.97 18.30
C ALA A 267 4.05 -3.05 18.49
N ARG A 268 3.82 -2.54 19.72
CA ARG A 268 2.75 -1.58 19.98
C ARG A 268 2.92 -0.31 19.17
N ASP A 269 4.12 0.28 19.18
CA ASP A 269 4.42 1.47 18.39
C ASP A 269 4.20 1.20 16.89
N ALA A 270 4.61 0.03 16.37
CA ALA A 270 4.37 -0.35 14.97
C ALA A 270 2.89 -0.51 14.61
N LEU A 271 2.11 -1.21 15.43
CA LEU A 271 0.69 -1.46 15.20
C LEU A 271 -0.13 -0.17 15.33
N ILE A 272 0.24 0.72 16.25
CA ILE A 272 -0.35 2.05 16.38
C ILE A 272 0.01 2.91 15.17
N TYR A 273 1.28 2.93 14.79
CA TYR A 273 1.79 3.68 13.65
C TYR A 273 1.11 3.30 12.33
N LYS A 274 0.78 2.00 12.16
CA LYS A 274 0.03 1.48 11.00
C LYS A 274 -1.50 1.64 11.11
N GLY A 275 -2.01 2.24 12.18
CA GLY A 275 -3.44 2.45 12.37
C GLY A 275 -4.25 1.19 12.76
N TYR A 276 -3.61 0.04 13.00
CA TYR A 276 -4.33 -1.21 13.28
C TYR A 276 -5.10 -1.21 14.61
N HIS A 277 -4.69 -0.39 15.57
CA HIS A 277 -5.44 -0.14 16.81
C HIS A 277 -6.83 0.48 16.58
N GLN A 278 -7.12 1.01 15.38
CA GLN A 278 -8.41 1.61 15.01
C GLN A 278 -9.31 0.64 14.23
N VAL A 279 -8.79 -0.53 13.83
CA VAL A 279 -9.57 -1.53 13.10
C VAL A 279 -10.54 -2.22 14.04
N THR A 280 -11.81 -2.24 13.64
CA THR A 280 -12.90 -2.85 14.42
C THR A 280 -13.41 -4.15 13.82
N ASP A 281 -13.32 -4.32 12.50
CA ASP A 281 -13.65 -5.58 11.81
C ASP A 281 -12.40 -6.48 11.75
N TRP A 282 -12.42 -7.57 12.51
CA TRP A 282 -11.40 -8.61 12.48
C TRP A 282 -11.93 -9.93 11.90
N SER A 283 -12.94 -9.85 11.03
CA SER A 283 -13.37 -10.99 10.24
C SER A 283 -12.22 -11.51 9.38
N VAL A 284 -12.25 -12.82 9.07
CA VAL A 284 -11.22 -13.45 8.23
C VAL A 284 -11.02 -12.70 6.90
N PRO A 285 -12.08 -12.35 6.12
CA PRO A 285 -11.89 -11.60 4.89
C PRO A 285 -11.17 -10.26 5.09
N HIS A 286 -11.48 -9.53 6.17
CA HIS A 286 -10.84 -8.24 6.42
C HIS A 286 -9.37 -8.42 6.84
N MET A 287 -9.06 -9.43 7.67
CA MET A 287 -7.66 -9.77 7.97
C MET A 287 -6.85 -10.08 6.70
N LEU A 288 -7.41 -10.83 5.75
CA LEU A 288 -6.76 -11.12 4.47
C LEU A 288 -6.54 -9.84 3.63
N HIS A 289 -7.53 -8.95 3.60
CA HIS A 289 -7.38 -7.63 2.96
C HIS A 289 -6.27 -6.80 3.60
N LEU A 290 -6.21 -6.76 4.93
CA LEU A 290 -5.17 -6.02 5.65
C LEU A 290 -3.77 -6.60 5.42
N PHE A 291 -3.63 -7.93 5.38
CA PHE A 291 -2.38 -8.60 5.02
C PHE A 291 -1.95 -8.27 3.58
N GLU A 292 -2.87 -8.33 2.61
CA GLU A 292 -2.54 -8.01 1.23
C GLU A 292 -2.16 -6.53 1.07
N ARG A 293 -2.88 -5.61 1.74
CA ARG A 293 -2.50 -4.19 1.77
C ARG A 293 -1.14 -3.97 2.42
N TYR A 294 -0.79 -4.74 3.46
CA TYR A 294 0.53 -4.65 4.10
C TYR A 294 1.64 -4.90 3.08
N ASN A 295 1.50 -5.95 2.27
CA ASN A 295 2.47 -6.29 1.22
C ASN A 295 2.38 -5.39 -0.01
N GLY A 296 1.16 -4.98 -0.39
CA GLY A 296 0.83 -4.23 -1.60
C GLY A 296 -0.09 -5.00 -2.55
N MET A 297 -1.04 -4.27 -3.15
CA MET A 297 -2.16 -4.79 -3.96
C MET A 297 -1.81 -4.99 -5.45
N GLY A 298 -0.53 -4.94 -5.83
CA GLY A 298 -0.11 -4.90 -7.24
C GLY A 298 -0.48 -6.13 -8.07
N TYR A 299 -0.74 -7.27 -7.44
CA TYR A 299 -1.15 -8.52 -8.08
C TYR A 299 -2.58 -8.45 -8.66
N ARG A 300 -3.46 -7.66 -8.04
CA ARG A 300 -4.86 -7.47 -8.44
C ARG A 300 -5.00 -6.96 -9.87
N ARG A 301 -4.14 -6.01 -10.27
CA ARG A 301 -4.09 -5.44 -11.63
C ARG A 301 -3.72 -6.47 -12.71
N ARG A 302 -3.14 -7.60 -12.31
CA ARG A 302 -2.76 -8.70 -13.19
C ARG A 302 -3.77 -9.84 -13.18
N GLY A 303 -4.80 -9.77 -12.34
CA GLY A 303 -5.75 -10.86 -12.16
C GLY A 303 -5.10 -12.16 -11.67
N VAL A 304 -3.99 -12.06 -10.93
CA VAL A 304 -3.26 -13.22 -10.39
C VAL A 304 -3.27 -13.20 -8.86
N PRO A 305 -3.25 -14.36 -8.21
CA PRO A 305 -3.22 -14.42 -6.75
C PRO A 305 -1.88 -13.94 -6.19
N THR A 306 -1.93 -13.19 -5.09
CA THR A 306 -0.72 -12.80 -4.37
C THR A 306 -0.09 -14.01 -3.64
N PRO A 307 1.22 -14.28 -3.81
CA PRO A 307 1.92 -15.27 -3.01
C PRO A 307 1.90 -14.94 -1.52
N TYR A 308 1.76 -13.65 -1.14
CA TYR A 308 1.78 -13.22 0.25
C TYR A 308 0.63 -13.84 1.06
N LEU A 309 -0.53 -14.05 0.42
CA LEU A 309 -1.66 -14.74 1.05
C LEU A 309 -1.64 -16.25 0.76
N TRP A 310 -1.37 -16.64 -0.48
CA TRP A 310 -1.76 -17.96 -0.98
C TRP A 310 -0.59 -18.93 -1.21
N SER A 311 0.66 -18.50 -1.08
CA SER A 311 1.83 -19.38 -1.26
C SER A 311 1.78 -20.62 -0.37
N PHE A 312 2.23 -21.76 -0.91
CA PHE A 312 2.16 -23.12 -0.34
C PHE A 312 0.77 -23.78 -0.36
N SER A 313 -0.27 -23.08 -0.84
CA SER A 313 -1.60 -23.65 -0.99
C SER A 313 -1.85 -24.19 -2.41
N ASN A 314 -2.97 -24.89 -2.59
CA ASN A 314 -3.51 -25.24 -3.90
C ASN A 314 -3.92 -24.03 -4.76
N LEU A 315 -3.95 -22.81 -4.20
CA LEU A 315 -4.39 -21.58 -4.89
C LEU A 315 -3.23 -20.74 -5.46
N PHE A 316 -1.99 -21.17 -5.27
CA PHE A 316 -0.81 -20.47 -5.79
C PHE A 316 0.26 -21.47 -6.20
N GLU A 317 0.94 -21.21 -7.30
CA GLU A 317 2.06 -22.03 -7.79
C GLU A 317 3.32 -21.21 -8.01
N LYS A 318 3.23 -20.19 -8.86
CA LYS A 318 4.32 -19.31 -9.29
C LYS A 318 3.77 -17.98 -9.75
N GLY A 319 4.65 -17.00 -9.97
CA GLY A 319 4.29 -15.65 -10.33
C GLY A 319 4.43 -14.72 -9.13
N LYS A 320 5.55 -14.00 -9.04
CA LYS A 320 5.76 -13.02 -7.98
C LYS A 320 6.53 -11.80 -8.45
N PHE A 321 6.32 -10.68 -7.77
CA PHE A 321 7.26 -9.58 -7.85
C PHE A 321 8.58 -10.00 -7.19
N VAL A 322 9.65 -10.09 -7.99
CA VAL A 322 11.01 -10.41 -7.50
C VAL A 322 11.82 -9.16 -7.18
N ALA A 323 11.39 -8.04 -7.75
CA ALA A 323 11.80 -6.69 -7.39
C ALA A 323 10.59 -5.77 -7.58
N ASP A 324 10.68 -4.55 -7.07
CA ASP A 324 9.63 -3.54 -7.23
C ASP A 324 9.16 -3.52 -8.69
N GLY A 325 7.85 -3.77 -8.90
CA GLY A 325 7.13 -3.84 -10.18
C GLY A 325 7.67 -4.78 -11.25
N HIS A 326 8.74 -5.53 -10.96
CA HIS A 326 9.23 -6.60 -11.80
C HIS A 326 8.54 -7.90 -11.42
N PHE A 327 7.41 -8.15 -12.07
CA PHE A 327 6.69 -9.41 -11.95
C PHE A 327 7.36 -10.47 -12.82
N ASP A 328 7.82 -11.53 -12.19
CA ASP A 328 8.33 -12.73 -12.85
C ASP A 328 7.24 -13.82 -12.76
N PRO A 329 6.63 -14.23 -13.89
CA PRO A 329 5.60 -15.27 -13.91
C PRO A 329 6.13 -16.65 -13.50
N GLU A 330 7.44 -16.89 -13.58
CA GLU A 330 8.08 -18.17 -13.26
C GLU A 330 8.63 -18.22 -11.83
N ALA A 331 8.78 -17.08 -11.18
CA ALA A 331 9.32 -17.04 -9.82
C ALA A 331 8.36 -17.68 -8.81
N VAL A 332 8.89 -18.62 -8.04
CA VAL A 332 8.16 -19.34 -6.98
C VAL A 332 8.44 -18.67 -5.63
N SER A 333 7.38 -18.46 -4.84
CA SER A 333 7.53 -17.98 -3.47
C SER A 333 8.09 -19.08 -2.57
N LYS A 334 9.06 -18.72 -1.72
CA LYS A 334 9.68 -19.60 -0.71
C LYS A 334 9.14 -19.35 0.70
N GLN A 335 8.11 -18.50 0.81
CA GLN A 335 7.51 -18.10 2.08
C GLN A 335 6.08 -18.64 2.15
N CYS A 336 5.65 -19.06 3.34
CA CYS A 336 4.29 -19.53 3.56
C CYS A 336 3.32 -18.36 3.48
N GLY A 337 2.18 -18.55 2.81
CA GLY A 337 1.15 -17.51 2.70
C GLY A 337 0.42 -17.26 4.02
N ALA A 338 0.10 -16.00 4.29
CA ALA A 338 -0.62 -15.56 5.48
C ALA A 338 -1.98 -16.24 5.65
N ALA A 339 -2.71 -16.51 4.56
CA ALA A 339 -4.02 -17.15 4.62
C ALA A 339 -3.93 -18.60 5.12
N LEU A 340 -2.88 -19.34 4.74
CA LEU A 340 -2.67 -20.70 5.22
C LEU A 340 -2.33 -20.74 6.71
N MET A 341 -1.44 -19.85 7.16
CA MET A 341 -1.11 -19.73 8.58
C MET A 341 -2.35 -19.35 9.40
N LEU A 342 -3.15 -18.41 8.90
CA LEU A 342 -4.40 -17.99 9.54
C LEU A 342 -5.41 -19.15 9.62
N LYS A 343 -5.61 -19.89 8.52
CA LYS A 343 -6.52 -21.04 8.50
C LYS A 343 -6.09 -22.10 9.50
N ALA A 344 -4.83 -22.48 9.49
CA ALA A 344 -4.34 -23.53 10.37
C ALA A 344 -4.31 -23.13 11.85
N VAL A 345 -4.20 -21.84 12.19
CA VAL A 345 -4.24 -21.38 13.58
C VAL A 345 -5.67 -21.17 14.11
N LEU A 346 -6.64 -20.91 13.22
CA LEU A 346 -8.05 -20.71 13.61
C LEU A 346 -8.88 -22.00 13.60
N GLY A 347 -8.49 -23.03 12.86
CA GLY A 347 -9.19 -24.31 12.75
C GLY A 347 -9.67 -24.59 11.34
#